data_AF-A0A344UDD1-F1
#
_entry.id   AF-A0A344UDD1-F1
#
_cell.length_a   1.000
_cell.length_b   1.000
_cell.length_c   1.000
_cell.angle_alpha   90.00
_cell.angle_beta   90.00
_cell.angle_gamma   90.00
#
_symmetry.space_group_name_H-M   'P 1'
#
loop_
_entity.id
_entity.type
_entity.pdbx_description
1 polymer ?
#
loop_
_entity_poly.entity_id
_entity_poly.type
_entity_poly.pdbx_seq_one_letter_code
_entity_poly.pdbx_strand_id
1 'polypeptide(L)' 'MNDHKQPSITMSQAIGHLKASGFKANGMQVLAYIASFNAAMEFYRQQVSEKQGMDAIQSEISQ' A
#
# COMPACT_ATOMS: atom_id res chain seq x y z
N MET A 1 18.31 -9.96 2.37
CA MET A 1 16.85 -9.77 2.48
C MET A 1 16.59 -8.29 2.35
N ASN A 2 16.09 -7.83 1.21
CA ASN A 2 15.64 -6.44 1.11
C ASN A 2 14.34 -6.35 1.92
N ASP A 3 14.44 -5.82 3.13
CA ASP A 3 13.29 -5.43 3.94
C ASP A 3 12.60 -4.25 3.23
N HIS A 4 11.86 -4.54 2.16
CA HIS A 4 10.95 -3.61 1.54
C HIS A 4 9.85 -3.33 2.56
N LYS A 5 10.11 -2.39 3.47
CA LYS A 5 9.17 -1.92 4.48
C LYS A 5 7.84 -1.69 3.76
N GLN A 6 6.82 -2.45 4.13
CA GLN A 6 5.50 -2.29 3.55
C GLN A 6 5.10 -0.82 3.68
N PRO A 7 4.65 -0.18 2.58
CA PRO A 7 4.15 1.17 2.65
C PRO A 7 2.99 1.19 3.64
N SER A 8 3.15 1.93 4.72
CA SER A 8 2.15 2.09 5.78
C SER A 8 1.93 3.58 5.99
N ILE A 9 0.72 3.92 6.42
CA ILE A 9 0.37 5.30 6.76
C ILE A 9 0.36 5.46 8.28
N THR A 10 0.99 6.53 8.77
CA THR A 10 0.95 6.87 10.19
C THR A 10 -0.43 7.44 10.57
N MET A 11 -0.76 7.41 11.87
CA MET A 11 -1.99 8.00 12.39
C MET A 11 -2.14 9.48 11.99
N SER A 12 -1.07 10.27 12.12
CA SER A 12 -1.08 11.70 11.77
C SER A 12 -1.35 11.93 10.28
N GLN A 13 -0.77 11.10 9.40
CA GLN A 13 -1.01 11.18 7.97
C GLN A 13 -2.45 10.79 7.60
N ALA A 14 -2.98 9.72 8.22
CA ALA A 14 -4.37 9.31 8.04
C ALA A 14 -5.35 10.42 8.45
N ILE A 15 -5.13 11.04 9.62
CA ILE A 15 -5.92 12.19 10.08
C ILE A 15 -5.81 13.36 9.09
N GLY A 16 -4.59 13.67 8.62
CA GLY A 16 -4.35 14.73 7.66
C GLY A 16 -5.12 14.52 6.35
N HIS A 17 -5.06 13.30 5.79
CA HIS A 17 -5.79 12.93 4.57
C HIS A 17 -7.31 13.05 4.75
N LEU A 18 -7.85 12.49 5.83
CA LEU A 18 -9.30 12.52 6.10
C LEU A 18 -9.79 13.95 6.33
N LYS A 19 -9.00 14.77 7.03
CA LYS A 19 -9.33 16.19 7.22
C LYS A 19 -9.28 16.98 5.91
N ALA A 20 -8.27 16.74 5.07
CA ALA A 20 -8.11 17.41 3.79
C ALA A 20 -9.22 17.03 2.79
N SER A 21 -9.78 15.82 2.88
CA SER A 21 -10.94 15.42 2.07
C SER A 21 -12.27 15.98 2.56
N GLY A 22 -12.29 16.74 3.66
CA GLY A 22 -13.52 17.22 4.31
C GLY A 22 -14.26 16.14 5.10
N PHE A 23 -13.69 14.94 5.22
CA PHE A 23 -14.30 13.84 5.95
C PHE A 23 -14.02 13.97 7.46
N LYS A 24 -15.08 14.19 8.24
CA LYS A 24 -15.00 14.21 9.70
C LYS A 24 -14.97 12.78 10.25
N ALA A 25 -13.76 12.23 10.40
CA ALA A 25 -13.56 10.91 10.97
C ALA A 25 -13.52 10.94 12.52
N ASN A 26 -14.17 9.97 13.14
CA ASN A 26 -13.92 9.58 14.53
C ASN A 26 -12.74 8.59 14.63
N GLY A 27 -12.31 8.25 15.85
CA GLY A 27 -11.17 7.37 16.08
C GLY A 27 -11.26 6.01 15.37
N MET A 28 -12.43 5.36 15.39
CA MET A 28 -12.61 4.08 14.71
C MET A 28 -12.51 4.22 13.18
N GLN A 29 -13.04 5.30 12.61
CA GLN A 29 -12.95 5.56 11.18
C GLN A 29 -11.52 5.83 10.72
N VAL A 30 -10.70 6.49 11.55
CA VAL A 30 -9.27 6.66 11.27
C VAL A 30 -8.55 5.31 11.29
N LEU A 31 -8.82 4.46 12.29
CA LEU A 31 -8.23 3.13 12.37
C LEU A 31 -8.65 2.24 11.19
N ALA A 32 -9.91 2.29 10.80
CA ALA A 32 -10.41 1.59 9.61
C ALA A 32 -9.69 2.06 8.35
N TYR A 33 -9.51 3.37 8.18
CA TYR A 33 -8.78 3.92 7.04
C TYR A 33 -7.32 3.43 6.98
N ILE A 34 -6.63 3.38 8.12
CA ILE A 34 -5.25 2.86 8.20
C ILE A 34 -5.22 1.36 7.82
N ALA A 35 -6.14 0.56 8.35
CA ALA A 35 -6.23 -0.86 8.03
C ALA A 35 -6.49 -1.10 6.54
N SER A 36 -7.45 -0.36 5.95
CA SER A 36 -7.74 -0.43 4.51
C SER A 36 -6.57 0.03 3.65
N PHE A 37 -5.85 1.08 4.08
CA PHE A 37 -4.64 1.55 3.38
C PHE A 37 -3.56 0.47 3.37
N ASN A 38 -3.27 -0.13 4.52
CA ASN A 38 -2.24 -1.18 4.63
C ASN A 38 -2.60 -2.41 3.76
N ALA A 39 -3.87 -2.83 3.76
CA ALA A 39 -4.34 -3.91 2.90
C ALA A 39 -4.18 -3.57 1.41
N ALA A 40 -4.55 -2.36 1.00
CA ALA A 40 -4.39 -1.91 -0.39
C ALA A 40 -2.91 -1.90 -0.81
N MET A 41 -2.01 -1.46 0.07
CA MET A 41 -0.57 -1.47 -0.20
C MET A 41 0.00 -2.89 -0.29
N GLU A 42 -0.55 -3.85 0.46
CA GLU A 42 -0.18 -5.26 0.33
C GLU A 42 -0.60 -5.84 -1.01
N PHE A 43 -1.84 -5.58 -1.46
CA PHE A 43 -2.31 -5.98 -2.78
C PHE A 43 -1.46 -5.35 -3.90
N TYR A 44 -1.15 -4.06 -3.79
CA TYR A 44 -0.28 -3.39 -4.76
C TYR A 44 1.11 -4.04 -4.83
N ARG A 45 1.69 -4.39 -3.66
CA ARG A 45 2.97 -5.11 -3.62
C ARG A 45 2.88 -6.46 -4.34
N GLN A 46 1.84 -7.24 -4.08
CA GLN A 46 1.65 -8.55 -4.73
C GLN A 46 1.60 -8.39 -6.25
N GLN A 47 0.78 -7.46 -6.77
CA GLN A 47 0.68 -7.23 -8.21
C GLN A 47 1.99 -6.75 -8.84
N VAL A 48 2.71 -5.83 -8.20
CA VAL A 48 3.99 -5.33 -8.72
C VAL A 48 5.06 -6.42 -8.67
N SER A 49 5.12 -7.22 -7.60
CA SER A 49 6.04 -8.34 -7.49
C SER A 49 5.75 -9.42 -8.53
N GLU A 50 4.48 -9.74 -8.80
CA GLU A 50 4.07 -10.66 -9.85
C GLU A 50 4.49 -10.14 -11.23
N LYS A 51 4.24 -8.85 -11.53
CA LYS A 51 4.65 -8.24 -12.78
C LYS A 51 6.17 -8.26 -12.98
N GLN A 52 6.94 -7.89 -11.95
CA GLN A 52 8.41 -7.93 -12.00
C GLN A 52 8.94 -9.36 -12.18
N GLY A 53 8.30 -10.36 -11.56
CA GLY A 53 8.65 -11.77 -11.75
C GLY A 53 8.36 -12.24 -13.18
N MET A 54 7.22 -11.84 -13.76
CA MET A 54 6.89 -12.15 -15.16
C MET A 54 7.85 -11.47 -16.14
N ASP A 55 8.18 -10.20 -15.93
CA ASP A 55 9.12 -9.45 -16.78
C ASP A 55 10.52 -10.08 -16.73
N ALA A 56 10.96 -10.57 -15.55
CA ALA A 56 12.24 -11.28 -15.40
C ALA A 56 12.25 -12.62 -16.17
N ILE A 57 11.19 -13.42 -16.05
CA ILE A 57 11.07 -14.70 -16.78
C ILE A 57 11.03 -14.45 -18.30
N GLN A 58 10.32 -13.42 -18.77
CA GLN A 58 10.25 -13.09 -20.19
C GLN A 58 11.60 -12.61 -20.74
N SER A 59 12.38 -11.89 -19.94
CA SER A 59 13.74 -11.49 -20.30
C SER A 59 14.69 -12.69 -20.42
N GLU A 60 14.52 -13.74 -19.61
CA GLU A 60 15.33 -14.97 -19.67
C GLU A 60 14.97 -15.85 -20.87
N ILE A 61 13.69 -15.90 -21.26
CA ILE A 61 13.22 -16.68 -22.42
C ILE A 61 13.60 -16.03 -23.76
N SER A 62 13.85 -14.71 -23.77
CA SER A 62 14.15 -13.95 -25.00
C SER A 62 15.65 -13.87 -25.32
N GLN A 63 16.51 -14.55 -24.56
CA GLN A 63 17.95 -14.73 -24.84
C GLN A 63 18.23 -16.09 -25.50
#